data_AF-A0A2L2Z734-F1
#
_entry.id   AF-A0A2L2Z734-F1
#
_cell.length_a   1.000
_cell.length_b   1.000
_cell.length_c   1.000
_cell.angle_alpha   90.00
_cell.angle_beta   90.00
_cell.angle_gamma   90.00
#
_symmetry.space_group_name_H-M   'P 1'
#
loop_
_entity.id
_entity.type
_entity.pdbx_description
1 polymer ?
#
loop_
_entity_poly.entity_id
_entity_poly.type
_entity_poly.pdbx_seq_one_letter_code
_entity_poly.pdbx_strand_id
1 'polypeptide(L)' 'EGSRFCMCWTPDGSHIVYPSLKIKTCAGHAHRDYVLRRSAQGFFGIFVPMCNLVGTYAKKQCHVSIGL' A
#
# COMPACT_ATOMS: atom_id res chain seq x y z
N GLU A 1 -18.24 2.05 21.32
CA GLU A 1 -17.01 1.35 21.69
C GLU A 1 -15.93 1.67 20.66
N GLY A 2 -14.90 2.42 21.04
CA GLY A 2 -13.95 3.01 20.09
C GLY A 2 -12.68 2.19 19.96
N SER A 3 -12.42 1.64 18.77
CA SER A 3 -11.11 1.07 18.45
C SER A 3 -10.08 2.20 18.34
N ARG A 4 -8.94 2.06 19.03
CA ARG A 4 -7.83 3.01 18.94
C ARG A 4 -6.95 2.77 17.70
N PHE A 5 -7.20 1.71 16.94
CA PHE A 5 -6.38 1.32 15.80
C PHE A 5 -6.79 2.09 14.55
N CYS A 6 -5.79 2.60 13.83
CA CYS A 6 -5.99 3.16 12.50
C CYS A 6 -6.00 2.04 11.47
N MET A 7 -6.79 2.22 10.42
CA MET A 7 -7.03 1.24 9.36
C MET A 7 -7.03 1.96 8.00
N CYS A 8 -6.56 1.26 6.96
CA CYS A 8 -6.61 1.74 5.58
C CYS A 8 -7.56 0.86 4.78
N TRP A 9 -8.45 1.51 4.04
CA TRP A 9 -9.58 0.88 3.39
C TRP A 9 -9.57 1.20 1.91
N THR A 10 -10.07 0.28 1.11
CA THR A 10 -10.45 0.57 -0.27
C THR A 10 -11.88 1.13 -0.33
N PRO A 11 -12.30 1.70 -1.49
CA PRO A 11 -13.68 2.16 -1.66
C PRO A 11 -14.73 1.07 -1.48
N ASP A 12 -14.37 -0.20 -1.71
CA ASP A 12 -15.24 -1.36 -1.49
C ASP A 12 -15.35 -1.80 -0.01
N GLY A 13 -14.58 -1.18 0.89
CA GLY A 13 -14.61 -1.47 2.31
C GLY A 13 -13.72 -2.64 2.74
N SER A 14 -12.88 -3.20 1.86
CA SER A 14 -11.86 -4.16 2.27
C SER A 14 -10.65 -3.49 2.91
N HIS A 15 -10.00 -4.20 3.83
CA HIS A 15 -8.82 -3.73 4.53
C HIS A 15 -7.58 -3.92 3.64
N ILE A 16 -6.78 -2.87 3.47
CA ILE A 16 -5.51 -2.93 2.74
C ILE A 16 -4.39 -3.49 3.63
N VAL A 17 -4.41 -3.12 4.91
CA VAL A 17 -3.43 -3.55 5.92
C VAL A 17 -4.13 -3.87 7.23
N TYR A 18 -3.50 -4.67 8.07
CA TYR A 18 -4.00 -4.98 9.40
C TYR A 18 -4.12 -3.70 10.27
N PRO A 19 -5.17 -3.56 11.10
CA PRO A 19 -5.33 -2.41 11.99
C PRO A 19 -4.11 -2.19 12.90
N SER A 20 -3.61 -0.96 13.01
CA SER A 20 -2.43 -0.68 13.84
C SER A 20 -2.43 0.73 14.42
N LEU A 21 -1.87 0.86 15.62
CA LEU A 21 -1.62 2.16 16.27
C LEU A 21 -0.51 2.95 15.56
N LYS A 22 0.34 2.25 14.79
CA LYS A 22 1.49 2.83 14.09
C LYS A 22 1.08 3.52 12.79
N ILE A 23 -0.03 3.13 12.18
CA ILE A 23 -0.52 3.75 10.95
C ILE A 23 -0.88 5.21 11.23
N LYS A 24 -0.29 6.12 10.47
CA LYS A 24 -0.57 7.57 10.54
C LYS A 24 -1.15 8.11 9.25
N THR A 25 -0.92 7.42 8.14
CA THR A 25 -1.45 7.78 6.82
C THR A 25 -1.63 6.53 5.98
N CYS A 26 -2.49 6.60 4.96
CA CYS A 26 -2.71 5.51 4.02
C CYS A 26 -2.07 5.76 2.65
N ALA A 27 -1.41 6.91 2.42
CA ALA A 27 -0.92 7.30 1.10
C ALA A 27 -0.04 6.23 0.43
N GLY A 28 0.95 5.70 1.15
CA GLY A 28 1.83 4.65 0.63
C GLY A 28 1.10 3.32 0.46
N HIS A 29 0.36 2.88 1.48
CA HIS A 29 -0.37 1.60 1.44
C HIS A 29 -1.44 1.57 0.34
N ALA A 30 -2.20 2.64 0.16
CA ALA A 30 -3.23 2.76 -0.87
C ALA A 30 -2.63 2.79 -2.28
N HIS A 31 -1.54 3.54 -2.50
CA HIS A 31 -0.86 3.52 -3.79
C HIS A 31 -0.27 2.13 -4.11
N ARG A 32 0.35 1.49 -3.12
CA ARG A 32 0.86 0.12 -3.28
C ARG A 32 -0.24 -0.87 -3.65
N ASP A 33 -1.37 -0.84 -2.94
CA ASP A 33 -2.53 -1.69 -3.23
C ASP A 33 -3.07 -1.46 -4.64
N TYR A 34 -3.26 -0.20 -5.04
CA TYR A 34 -3.71 0.17 -6.37
C TYR A 34 -2.82 -0.42 -7.48
N VAL A 35 -1.49 -0.29 -7.34
CA VAL A 35 -0.55 -0.85 -8.31
C VAL A 35 -0.60 -2.37 -8.32
N LEU A 36 -0.67 -3.03 -7.16
CA LEU A 36 -0.76 -4.49 -7.08
C LEU A 36 -2.04 -5.01 -7.74
N ARG A 37 -3.18 -4.34 -7.54
CA ARG A 37 -4.45 -4.66 -8.24
C ARG A 37 -4.31 -4.52 -9.76
N ARG A 38 -3.66 -3.47 -10.26
CA ARG A 38 -3.37 -3.32 -11.70
C ARG A 38 -2.41 -4.39 -12.21
N SER A 39 -1.39 -4.76 -11.44
CA SER A 39 -0.48 -5.84 -11.81
C SER A 39 -1.21 -7.18 -11.93
N ALA A 40 -2.18 -7.46 -11.05
CA ALA A 40 -3.03 -8.64 -11.13
C ALA A 40 -3.95 -8.65 -12.37
N GLN A 41 -4.22 -7.49 -12.95
CA GLN A 41 -4.95 -7.32 -14.20
C GLN A 41 -4.05 -7.42 -15.45
N GLY A 42 -2.76 -7.77 -15.29
CA GLY A 42 -1.82 -7.96 -16.40
C GLY A 42 -1.01 -6.73 -16.79
N PHE A 43 -1.05 -5.65 -16.01
CA PHE A 43 -0.17 -4.51 -16.23
C PHE A 43 1.21 -4.74 -15.58
N PHE A 44 2.15 -5.27 -16.36
CA PHE A 44 3.52 -5.54 -15.91
C PHE A 44 4.42 -4.31 -15.97
N GLY A 45 5.55 -4.35 -15.25
CA GLY A 45 6.55 -3.27 -15.24
C GLY A 45 6.14 -2.02 -14.45
N ILE A 46 4.95 -1.98 -13.85
CA ILE A 46 4.53 -0.84 -13.03
C ILE A 46 5.40 -0.77 -11.76
N PHE A 47 5.80 0.45 -11.40
CA PHE A 47 6.50 0.71 -10.16
C PHE A 47 5.61 0.43 -8.93
N VAL A 48 6.01 -0.52 -8.09
CA VAL A 48 5.35 -0.83 -6.82
C VAL A 48 6.07 -0.08 -5.69
N PRO A 49 5.45 0.92 -5.03
CA PRO A 49 6.10 1.70 -4.00
C PRO A 49 6.39 0.88 -2.74
N MET A 50 7.58 1.07 -2.17
CA MET A 50 7.93 0.59 -0.83
C MET A 50 7.44 1.58 0.23
N CYS A 51 6.90 1.05 1.32
CA CYS A 51 6.24 1.85 2.35
C CYS A 51 6.77 1.50 3.74
N ASN A 52 6.83 2.49 4.62
CA ASN A 52 7.07 2.28 6.03
C ASN A 52 5.78 1.79 6.71
N LEU A 53 5.90 1.19 7.90
CA LEU A 53 4.77 0.72 8.71
C LEU A 53 3.79 1.83 9.14
N VAL A 54 4.23 3.09 9.10
CA VAL A 54 3.38 4.25 9.40
C VAL A 54 2.52 4.68 8.20
N GLY A 55 2.74 4.06 7.04
CA GLY A 55 2.05 4.27 5.77
C GLY A 55 2.61 5.37 4.87
N THR A 56 3.73 5.98 5.26
CA THR A 56 4.51 6.86 4.37
C THR A 56 5.35 6.05 3.39
N TYR A 57 5.75 6.67 2.28
CA TYR A 57 6.74 6.08 1.38
C TYR A 57 8.09 5.91 2.09
N ALA A 58 8.75 4.78 1.84
CA ALA A 58 10.14 4.62 2.21
C ALA A 58 11.00 5.68 1.48
N LYS A 59 12.03 6.21 2.15
CA LYS A 59 12.89 7.23 1.54
C LYS A 59 13.61 6.71 0.29
N LYS A 60 14.10 5.47 0.37
CA LYS A 60 14.69 4.77 -0.76
C LYS A 60 13.58 4.00 -1.46
N GLN A 61 13.51 4.16 -2.78
CA GLN A 61 12.62 3.41 -3.65
C GLN A 61 13.46 2.62 -4.63
N CYS A 62 13.04 1.39 -4.91
CA CYS A 62 13.71 0.48 -5.84
C CYS A 62 12.64 0.02 -6.81
N HIS A 63 12.85 0.26 -8.10
CA HIS A 63 12.01 -0.30 -9.14
C HIS A 63 12.63 -1.62 -9.57
N VAL A 64 11.99 -2.73 -9.25
CA VAL A 64 12.43 -4.03 -9.75
C VAL A 64 12.00 -4.12 -11.21
N SER A 65 12.95 -3.90 -12.12
CA SER A 65 12.77 -4.24 -13.52
C SER A 65 12.73 -5.77 -13.64
N ILE A 66 11.62 -6.28 -14.15
CA ILE A 66 11.57 -7.65 -14.65
C ILE A 66 12.29 -7.58 -15.99
N GLY A 67 13.56 -7.97 -16.03
CA GLY A 67 14.38 -7.98 -17.25
C GLY A 67 13.95 -9.10 -18.19
N LEU A 68 12.77 -8.95 -18.78
CA LEU A 68 12.25 -9.81 -19.85
C LEU A 68 12.92 -9.46 -21.18
#